data_AF-A0A534UJN8-F1
#
_entry.id   AF-A0A534UJN8-F1
#
_cell.length_a   1.000
_cell.length_b   1.000
_cell.length_c   1.000
_cell.angle_alpha   90.00
_cell.angle_beta   90.00
_cell.angle_gamma   90.00
#
_symmetry.space_group_name_H-M   'P 1'
#
loop_
_entity.id
_entity.type
_entity.pdbx_description
1 polymer ?
#
loop_
_entity_poly.entity_id
_entity_poly.type
_entity_poly.pdbx_seq_one_letter_code
_entity_poly.pdbx_strand_id
1 'polypeptide(L)'
;MSSTERPTRRGVFITIGAILNAAATLAIGIPVLRYLFSPKIRERRPGYDSWVPLGPVSSFPIGETRFATFRNPVVAPSDGETAKVACWVRNIDG
;
A
#
# COMPACT_ATOMS: atom_id res chain seq x y z
N MET A 1 -1.63 19.50 47.31
CA MET A 1 -2.89 20.24 47.54
C MET A 1 -3.48 20.58 46.18
N SER A 2 -4.37 19.72 45.66
CA SER A 2 -5.13 20.04 44.45
C SER A 2 -6.28 20.95 44.87
N SER A 3 -6.12 22.27 44.71
CA SER A 3 -7.25 23.18 44.75
C SER A 3 -8.18 22.83 43.59
N THR A 4 -9.32 22.20 43.89
CA THR A 4 -10.41 22.02 42.92
C THR A 4 -11.02 23.39 42.63
N GLU A 5 -10.33 24.17 41.80
CA GLU A 5 -10.84 25.42 41.27
C GLU A 5 -11.97 25.07 40.30
N ARG A 6 -13.17 25.63 40.54
CA ARG A 6 -14.31 25.38 39.65
C ARG A 6 -13.96 25.95 38.26
N PRO A 7 -14.08 25.17 37.18
CA PRO A 7 -13.77 25.67 35.85
C PRO A 7 -14.58 26.93 35.56
N THR A 8 -13.90 28.02 35.21
CA THR A 8 -14.59 29.21 34.75
C THR A 8 -15.29 28.89 33.42
N ARG A 9 -16.47 29.47 33.16
CA ARG A 9 -17.19 29.25 31.89
C ARG A 9 -16.28 29.49 30.68
N ARG A 10 -15.45 30.55 30.74
CA ARG A 10 -14.43 30.86 29.74
C ARG A 10 -13.40 29.75 29.57
N GLY A 11 -12.90 29.18 30.67
CA GLY A 11 -11.96 28.05 30.64
C GLY A 11 -12.54 26.81 29.97
N VAL A 12 -13.82 26.50 30.24
CA VAL A 12 -14.52 25.37 29.60
C VAL A 12 -14.59 25.56 28.07
N PHE A 13 -15.01 26.74 27.60
CA PHE A 13 -15.08 27.02 26.17
C PHE A 13 -13.70 27.03 25.48
N ILE A 14 -12.65 27.51 26.15
CA ILE A 14 -11.28 27.43 25.63
C ILE A 14 -10.85 25.97 25.47
N THR A 15 -11.08 25.13 26.47
CA THR A 15 -10.69 23.71 26.40
C THR A 15 -11.44 22.98 25.28
N ILE A 16 -12.75 23.22 25.14
CA ILE A 16 -13.54 22.64 24.04
C ILE A 16 -12.99 23.10 22.69
N GLY A 17 -12.74 24.41 22.53
CA GLY A 17 -12.16 24.96 21.31
C GLY A 17 -10.79 24.34 20.98
N ALA A 18 -9.93 24.15 21.98
CA ALA A 18 -8.64 23.51 21.80
C ALA A 18 -8.77 22.05 21.34
N ILE A 19 -9.68 21.28 21.95
CA ILE A 19 -9.95 19.89 21.54
C ILE A 19 -10.46 19.82 20.11
N LEU A 20 -11.41 20.68 19.73
CA LEU A 20 -11.99 20.69 18.39
C LEU A 20 -10.95 21.07 17.32
N ASN A 21 -10.07 22.04 17.61
CA ASN A 21 -9.00 22.41 16.69
C ASN A 21 -7.93 21.32 16.58
N ALA A 22 -7.60 20.65 17.69
CA ALA A 22 -6.70 19.50 17.66
C ALA A 22 -7.29 18.36 16.81
N ALA A 23 -8.58 18.07 16.96
CA ALA A 23 -9.28 17.08 16.15
C ALA A 23 -9.27 17.45 14.66
N ALA A 24 -9.57 18.71 14.31
CA ALA A 24 -9.51 19.20 12.94
C ALA A 24 -8.10 19.09 12.34
N THR A 25 -7.08 19.46 13.12
CA THR A 25 -5.67 19.36 12.73
C THR A 25 -5.27 17.91 12.45
N LEU A 26 -5.68 16.96 13.30
CA LEU A 26 -5.41 15.55 13.09
C LEU A 26 -6.16 14.99 11.88
N ALA A 27 -7.43 15.35 11.71
CA ALA A 27 -8.25 14.90 10.58
C ALA A 27 -7.62 15.27 9.23
N ILE A 28 -6.99 16.45 9.14
CA ILE A 28 -6.31 16.92 7.93
C ILE A 28 -4.85 16.44 7.87
N GLY A 29 -4.13 16.50 9.00
CA GLY A 29 -2.71 16.22 9.07
C GLY A 29 -2.37 14.74 8.90
N ILE A 30 -3.18 13.82 9.44
CA ILE A 30 -2.93 12.38 9.36
C ILE A 30 -2.88 11.90 7.90
N PRO A 31 -3.85 12.20 7.02
CA PRO A 31 -3.77 11.83 5.61
C PRO A 31 -2.50 12.34 4.90
N VAL A 32 -2.11 13.59 5.15
CA VAL A 32 -0.94 14.21 4.53
C VAL A 32 0.35 13.51 4.98
N LEU A 33 0.53 13.33 6.29
CA LEU A 33 1.69 12.64 6.84
C LEU A 33 1.73 11.18 6.38
N ARG A 34 0.59 10.48 6.39
CA ARG A 34 0.50 9.10 5.90
C ARG A 34 0.89 8.98 4.44
N TYR A 35 0.48 9.94 3.59
CA TYR A 35 0.86 9.97 2.19
C TYR A 35 2.38 10.17 2.04
N LEU A 36 2.95 11.15 2.75
CA LEU A 36 4.38 11.47 2.69
C LEU A 36 5.26 10.30 3.13
N PHE A 37 4.85 9.59 4.19
CA PHE A 37 5.57 8.43 4.70
C PHE A 37 5.12 7.09 4.08
N SER A 38 4.19 7.12 3.11
CA SER A 38 3.67 5.91 2.48
C SER A 38 4.75 5.00 1.89
N PRO A 39 5.88 5.46 1.31
CA PRO A 39 6.88 4.55 0.78
C PRO A 39 7.54 3.66 1.84
N LYS A 40 7.65 4.15 3.08
CA LYS A 40 8.25 3.40 4.21
C LYS A 40 7.21 2.62 5.01
N ILE A 41 6.01 3.17 5.17
CA ILE A 41 4.95 2.59 6.03
C ILE A 41 4.08 1.61 5.25
N ARG A 42 3.95 1.76 3.93
CA ARG A 42 3.13 0.86 3.12
C ARG A 42 3.75 -0.53 3.16
N GLU A 43 3.06 -1.44 3.84
CA GLU A 43 3.33 -2.86 3.72
C GLU A 43 3.30 -3.23 2.24
N ARG A 44 4.41 -3.79 1.76
CA ARG A 44 4.44 -4.41 0.44
C ARG A 44 3.40 -5.53 0.50
N ARG A 45 2.38 -5.46 -0.36
CA ARG A 45 1.34 -6.50 -0.40
C ARG A 45 2.05 -7.86 -0.56
N PRO A 46 1.58 -8.92 0.12
CA PRO A 46 2.12 -10.25 -0.09
C PRO A 46 2.14 -10.56 -1.59
N GLY A 47 3.31 -10.91 -2.12
CA GLY A 47 3.50 -11.14 -3.55
C GLY A 47 4.05 -9.96 -4.36
N TYR A 48 4.30 -8.78 -3.77
CA TYR A 48 4.91 -7.66 -4.50
C TYR A 48 6.31 -7.99 -5.05
N ASP A 49 7.12 -8.74 -4.29
CA ASP A 49 8.47 -9.18 -4.67
C ASP A 49 8.54 -10.69 -4.93
N SER A 50 7.41 -11.35 -5.25
CA SER A 50 7.43 -12.80 -5.46
C SER A 50 7.95 -13.15 -6.85
N TRP A 51 8.87 -14.11 -6.89
CA TRP A 51 9.27 -14.78 -8.11
C TRP A 51 8.14 -15.70 -8.60
N VAL A 52 7.72 -15.52 -9.86
CA VAL A 52 6.68 -16.34 -10.49
C VAL A 52 7.32 -17.23 -11.58
N PRO A 53 7.20 -18.56 -11.50
CA PRO A 53 7.76 -19.43 -12.52
C PRO A 53 6.96 -19.31 -13.83
N LEU A 54 7.67 -19.23 -14.96
CA LEU A 54 7.09 -19.20 -16.31
C LEU A 54 7.06 -20.58 -16.98
N GLY A 55 7.53 -21.61 -16.28
CA GLY A 55 7.72 -22.96 -16.81
C GLY A 55 9.20 -23.34 -16.95
N PRO A 56 9.49 -24.53 -17.50
CA PRO A 56 10.86 -25.00 -17.69
C PRO A 56 11.58 -24.21 -18.79
N VAL A 57 12.90 -24.08 -18.67
CA VAL A 57 13.74 -23.39 -19.68
C VAL A 57 13.62 -24.02 -21.07
N SER A 58 13.37 -25.34 -21.14
CA SER A 58 13.14 -26.05 -22.42
C SER A 58 11.90 -25.56 -23.19
N SER A 59 10.96 -24.87 -22.54
CA SER A 59 9.84 -24.20 -23.23
C SER A 59 10.26 -22.96 -24.00
N PHE A 60 11.49 -22.46 -23.80
CA PHE A 60 12.04 -21.23 -24.37
C PHE A 60 13.37 -21.51 -25.08
N PRO A 61 13.35 -21.94 -26.37
CA PRO A 61 14.56 -22.16 -27.15
C PRO A 61 15.39 -20.89 -27.29
N ILE A 62 16.69 -21.09 -27.37
CA ILE A 62 17.68 -20.04 -27.57
C ILE A 62 17.38 -19.25 -28.84
N GLY A 63 17.49 -17.92 -28.77
CA GLY A 63 17.31 -17.02 -29.92
C GLY A 63 15.86 -16.77 -30.33
N GLU A 64 14.89 -17.50 -29.74
CA GLU A 64 13.47 -17.30 -29.96
C GLU A 64 12.85 -16.41 -28.88
N THR A 65 11.90 -15.55 -29.29
CA THR A 65 11.04 -14.81 -28.39
C THR A 65 9.67 -15.48 -28.38
N ARG A 66 9.25 -15.96 -27.21
CA ARG A 66 7.98 -16.69 -27.05
C ARG A 66 7.01 -15.94 -26.15
N PHE A 67 5.74 -15.99 -26.53
CA PHE A 67 4.64 -15.52 -25.71
C PHE A 67 4.42 -16.48 -24.55
N ALA A 68 4.31 -15.94 -23.35
CA ALA A 68 3.97 -16.69 -22.16
C ALA A 68 2.98 -15.92 -21.31
N THR A 69 2.30 -16.62 -20.42
CA THR A 69 1.40 -16.01 -19.46
C THR A 69 1.71 -16.51 -18.07
N PHE A 70 1.64 -15.63 -17.09
CA PHE A 70 1.74 -16.00 -15.68
C PHE A 70 0.54 -15.47 -14.90
N ARG A 71 0.28 -16.06 -13.75
CA ARG A 71 -0.76 -15.57 -12.86
C ARG A 71 -0.17 -14.54 -11.91
N ASN A 72 -0.76 -13.35 -11.84
CA ASN A 72 -0.36 -12.31 -10.91
C ASN A 72 -0.36 -12.88 -9.48
N PRO A 73 0.73 -12.72 -8.71
CA PRO A 73 0.79 -13.19 -7.33
C PRO A 73 -0.09 -12.35 -6.39
N VAL A 74 -0.43 -11.11 -6.77
CA VAL A 74 -1.32 -10.21 -6.04
C VAL A 74 -2.67 -10.18 -6.73
N VAL A 75 -3.64 -10.95 -6.22
CA VAL A 75 -5.00 -11.05 -6.79
C VAL A 75 -6.09 -10.70 -5.78
N ALA A 76 -7.20 -10.16 -6.28
CA ALA A 76 -8.46 -10.07 -5.58
C ALA A 76 -9.43 -11.19 -6.05
N PRO A 77 -10.45 -11.55 -5.24
CA PRO A 77 -11.44 -12.57 -5.62
C PRO A 77 -12.18 -12.28 -6.92
N SER A 78 -12.29 -11.00 -7.30
CA SER A 78 -12.98 -10.53 -8.50
C SER A 78 -12.12 -10.55 -9.76
N ASP A 79 -10.81 -10.81 -9.68
CA ASP A 79 -9.92 -10.59 -10.82
C ASP A 79 -10.15 -11.60 -11.95
N GLY A 80 -10.57 -12.83 -11.64
CA GLY A 80 -10.86 -13.85 -12.66
C GLY A 80 -9.72 -13.98 -13.69
N GLU A 81 -10.07 -13.89 -14.98
CA GLU A 81 -9.11 -13.95 -16.09
C GLU A 81 -8.14 -12.75 -16.15
N THR A 82 -8.50 -11.60 -15.56
CA THR A 82 -7.59 -10.43 -15.54
C THR A 82 -6.37 -10.64 -14.65
N ALA A 83 -6.38 -11.67 -13.79
CA ALA A 83 -5.20 -12.11 -13.06
C ALA A 83 -4.13 -12.76 -13.95
N LYS A 84 -4.46 -13.12 -15.19
CA LYS A 84 -3.52 -13.71 -16.16
C LYS A 84 -2.80 -12.61 -16.92
N VAL A 85 -1.50 -12.47 -16.67
CA VAL A 85 -0.64 -11.42 -17.25
C VAL A 85 0.14 -11.99 -18.43
N ALA A 86 0.12 -11.26 -19.53
CA ALA A 86 0.92 -11.57 -20.73
C ALA A 86 2.36 -11.10 -20.55
N CYS A 87 3.31 -11.90 -21.05
CA CYS A 87 4.73 -11.53 -21.10
C CYS A 87 5.40 -12.18 -22.32
N TRP A 88 6.56 -11.65 -22.69
CA TRP A 88 7.41 -12.19 -23.74
C TRP A 88 8.74 -12.59 -23.14
N VAL A 89 9.13 -13.84 -23.35
CA VAL A 89 10.38 -14.40 -22.84
C VAL A 89 11.31 -14.62 -24.01
N ARG A 90 12.55 -14.18 -23.88
CA ARG A 90 13.63 -14.50 -24.82
C ARG A 90 14.76 -15.17 -24.06
N ASN A 91 15.10 -16.37 -24.49
CA ASN A 91 16.30 -17.04 -24.02
C ASN A 91 17.48 -16.52 -24.86
N ILE A 92 18.35 -15.72 -24.24
CA ILE A 92 19.62 -15.31 -24.82
C ILE A 92 20.64 -16.39 -24.48
N ASP A 93 21.43 -16.83 -25.47
CA ASP A 93 22.57 -17.71 -25.20
C ASP A 93 23.41 -17.10 -24.07
N GLY A 94 23.71 -17.94 -23.06
CA GLY A 94 24.56 -17.57 -21.93
C GLY A 94 26.03 -17.63 -22.29
#